data_AF-A0A3L7E2W5-F1
#
_entry.id   AF-A0A3L7E2W5-F1
#
_cell.length_a   1.000
_cell.length_b   1.000
_cell.length_c   1.000
_cell.angle_alpha   90.00
_cell.angle_beta   90.00
_cell.angle_gamma   90.00
#
_symmetry.space_group_name_H-M   'P 1'
#
loop_
_entity.id
_entity.type
_entity.pdbx_description
1 polymer ?
#
loop_
_entity_poly.entity_id
_entity_poly.type
_entity_poly.pdbx_seq_one_letter_code
_entity_poly.pdbx_strand_id
1 'polypeptide(L)'
;MTEAEISFQISEYLNRIWTLQQWWASISIGVLVMAHLASKRLNLFLVLISLGLYTSYTLYMAQMSRVNIETVWALATDLEALIQSGAVNSNNARNIVAVKYSNPLLYYLTFPGTYLSVCAYLIYCYCKDRGDKSR
;
A
#
# COMPACT_ATOMS: atom_id res chain seq x y z
N MET A 1 2.14 -29.12 -6.55
CA MET A 1 2.70 -28.29 -5.47
C MET A 1 2.34 -28.90 -4.14
N THR A 2 3.29 -28.99 -3.21
CA THR A 2 3.06 -29.50 -1.85
C THR A 2 2.46 -28.42 -0.94
N GLU A 3 1.89 -28.81 0.20
CA GLU A 3 1.42 -27.87 1.23
C GLU A 3 2.50 -26.85 1.61
N ALA A 4 3.73 -27.35 1.82
CA ALA A 4 4.87 -26.54 2.23
C ALA A 4 5.24 -25.50 1.17
N GLU A 5 5.23 -25.89 -0.11
CA GLU A 5 5.49 -24.97 -1.24
C GLU A 5 4.43 -23.86 -1.32
N ILE A 6 3.14 -24.20 -1.22
CA ILE A 6 2.05 -23.21 -1.27
C ILE A 6 2.15 -22.25 -0.10
N SER A 7 2.36 -22.80 1.11
CA SER A 7 2.50 -22.02 2.34
C SER A 7 3.69 -21.06 2.26
N PHE A 8 4.82 -21.52 1.73
CA PHE A 8 6.01 -20.71 1.53
C PHE A 8 5.75 -19.58 0.53
N GLN A 9 5.14 -19.87 -0.62
CA GLN A 9 4.83 -18.86 -1.63
C GLN A 9 3.87 -17.80 -1.07
N ILE A 10 2.82 -18.20 -0.35
CA ILE A 10 1.90 -17.25 0.30
C ILE A 10 2.68 -16.31 1.24
N SER A 11 3.57 -16.86 2.07
CA SER A 11 4.42 -16.06 2.96
C SER A 11 5.30 -15.05 2.19
N GLU A 12 5.87 -15.46 1.06
CA GLU A 12 6.72 -14.59 0.24
C GLU A 12 5.92 -13.42 -0.36
N TYR A 13 4.73 -13.70 -0.89
CA TYR A 13 3.85 -12.65 -1.44
C TYR A 13 3.34 -11.71 -0.35
N LEU A 14 3.00 -12.21 0.84
CA LEU A 14 2.63 -11.37 1.98
C LEU A 14 3.78 -10.46 2.42
N ASN A 15 5.01 -10.99 2.48
CA ASN A 15 6.20 -10.19 2.78
C ASN A 15 6.45 -9.10 1.72
N ARG A 16 6.20 -9.42 0.45
CA ARG A 16 6.30 -8.46 -0.65
C ARG A 16 5.25 -7.34 -0.53
N ILE A 17 3.99 -7.68 -0.22
CA ILE A 17 2.93 -6.69 0.03
C ILE A 17 3.34 -5.76 1.17
N TRP A 18 3.82 -6.32 2.27
CA TRP A 18 4.29 -5.54 3.41
C TRP A 18 5.43 -4.59 3.04
N THR A 19 6.43 -5.08 2.31
CA THR A 19 7.56 -4.27 1.83
C THR A 19 7.11 -3.13 0.92
N LEU A 20 6.15 -3.38 0.02
CA LEU A 20 5.57 -2.33 -0.84
C LEU A 20 4.88 -1.24 -0.01
N GLN A 21 4.13 -1.62 1.02
CA GLN A 21 3.48 -0.65 1.92
C GLN A 21 4.50 0.18 2.70
N GLN A 22 5.57 -0.42 3.23
CA GLN A 22 6.62 0.29 3.93
C GLN A 22 7.32 1.33 3.04
N TRP A 23 7.62 0.94 1.79
CA TRP A 23 8.19 1.85 0.81
C TRP A 23 7.26 3.01 0.49
N TRP A 24 5.98 2.70 0.22
CA TRP A 24 4.99 3.73 -0.07
C TRP A 24 4.79 4.70 1.10
N ALA A 25 4.73 4.20 2.34
CA ALA A 25 4.64 5.03 3.54
C ALA A 25 5.87 5.92 3.70
N SER A 26 7.07 5.40 3.45
CA SER A 26 8.33 6.17 3.55
C SER A 26 8.38 7.32 2.55
N ILE A 27 7.98 7.09 1.30
CA ILE A 27 7.89 8.16 0.29
C ILE A 27 6.82 9.19 0.68
N SER A 28 5.67 8.75 1.20
CA SER A 28 4.61 9.63 1.68
C SER A 28 5.12 10.59 2.77
N ILE A 29 5.88 10.08 3.75
CA ILE A 29 6.53 10.90 4.78
C ILE A 29 7.55 11.86 4.14
N GLY A 30 8.36 11.38 3.19
CA GLY A 30 9.33 12.21 2.47
C GLY A 30 8.67 13.40 1.77
N VAL A 31 7.53 13.20 1.12
CA VAL A 31 6.76 14.28 0.48
C VAL A 31 6.25 15.29 1.51
N LEU A 32 5.75 14.83 2.67
CA LEU A 32 5.31 15.73 3.74
C LEU A 32 6.46 16.60 4.28
N VAL A 33 7.62 15.99 4.54
CA VAL A 33 8.81 16.71 5.03
C VAL A 33 9.29 17.72 3.98
N MET A 34 9.35 17.32 2.72
CA MET A 34 9.71 18.22 1.61
C MET A 34 8.74 19.40 1.49
N ALA A 35 7.43 19.14 1.55
CA ALA A 35 6.42 20.19 1.52
C ALA A 35 6.58 21.19 2.67
N HIS A 36 6.89 20.69 3.86
CA HIS A 36 7.10 21.52 5.04
C HIS A 36 8.37 22.39 4.92
N LEU A 37 9.51 21.77 4.64
CA LEU A 37 10.82 22.45 4.61
C LEU A 37 10.99 23.37 3.40
N ALA A 38 10.43 22.99 2.25
CA ALA A 38 10.54 23.76 1.00
C ALA A 38 9.33 24.67 0.74
N SER A 39 8.41 24.82 1.70
CA SER A 39 7.22 25.70 1.63
C SER A 39 7.51 27.06 1.00
N LYS A 40 8.55 27.75 1.46
CA LYS A 40 8.94 29.09 0.96
C LYS A 40 9.36 29.13 -0.50
N ARG A 41 9.80 28.00 -1.06
CA ARG A 41 10.30 27.84 -2.43
C ARG A 41 9.30 27.11 -3.34
N LEU A 42 8.18 26.62 -2.79
CA LEU A 42 7.15 25.95 -3.57
C LEU A 42 6.46 26.95 -4.50
N ASN A 43 6.54 26.66 -5.80
CA ASN A 43 5.75 27.34 -6.82
C ASN A 43 4.67 26.38 -7.34
N LEU A 44 3.66 26.92 -8.04
CA LEU A 44 2.52 26.13 -8.51
C LEU A 44 2.96 24.97 -9.41
N PHE A 45 3.98 25.21 -10.23
CA PHE A 45 4.53 24.20 -11.14
C PHE A 45 5.14 23.02 -10.38
N LEU A 46 5.95 23.28 -9.35
CA LEU A 46 6.54 22.25 -8.48
C LEU A 46 5.47 21.48 -7.71
N VAL A 47 4.40 22.15 -7.26
CA VAL A 47 3.24 21.50 -6.63
C VAL A 47 2.57 20.53 -7.60
N LEU A 48 2.25 20.98 -8.81
CA LEU A 48 1.59 20.15 -9.82
C LEU A 48 2.43 18.94 -10.21
N ILE A 49 3.75 19.13 -10.41
CA ILE A 49 4.67 18.01 -10.69
C ILE A 49 4.72 17.05 -9.50
N SER A 50 4.83 17.56 -8.27
CA SER A 50 4.92 16.72 -7.07
C SER A 50 3.65 15.90 -6.89
N LEU A 51 2.47 16.51 -7.09
CA LEU A 51 1.18 15.81 -7.09
C LEU A 51 1.14 14.75 -8.19
N GLY A 52 1.49 15.11 -9.44
CA GLY A 52 1.48 14.18 -10.56
C GLY A 52 2.38 12.96 -10.34
N LEU A 53 3.60 13.18 -9.85
CA LEU A 53 4.56 12.12 -9.54
C LEU A 53 4.10 11.26 -8.36
N TYR A 54 3.64 11.88 -7.27
CA TYR A 54 3.16 11.15 -6.10
C TYR A 54 1.89 10.34 -6.39
N THR A 55 0.97 10.87 -7.18
CA THR A 55 -0.22 10.16 -7.66
C THR A 55 0.18 8.97 -8.53
N SER A 56 1.06 9.18 -9.52
CA SER A 56 1.54 8.10 -10.39
C SER A 56 2.22 6.99 -9.60
N TYR A 57 3.06 7.36 -8.63
CA TYR A 57 3.71 6.41 -7.72
C TYR A 57 2.72 5.66 -6.83
N THR A 58 1.72 6.35 -6.26
CA THR A 58 0.69 5.73 -5.43
C THR A 58 -0.18 4.76 -6.23
N LEU A 59 -0.54 5.11 -7.46
CA LEU A 59 -1.28 4.22 -8.37
C LEU A 59 -0.45 2.98 -8.75
N TYR A 60 0.83 3.17 -9.04
CA TYR A 60 1.76 2.07 -9.29
C TYR A 60 1.83 1.11 -8.09
N MET A 61 1.96 1.64 -6.87
CA MET A 61 1.99 0.83 -5.65
C MET A 61 0.67 0.11 -5.41
N ALA A 62 -0.47 0.77 -5.67
CA ALA A 62 -1.79 0.15 -5.57
C ALA A 62 -1.95 -1.02 -6.55
N GLN A 63 -1.53 -0.84 -7.81
CA GLN A 63 -1.58 -1.88 -8.83
C GLN A 63 -0.69 -3.07 -8.44
N MET A 64 0.55 -2.81 -8.01
CA MET A 64 1.46 -3.87 -7.59
C MET A 64 0.93 -4.62 -6.37
N SER A 65 0.41 -3.92 -5.36
CA SER A 65 -0.19 -4.57 -4.19
C SER A 65 -1.39 -5.44 -4.58
N ARG A 66 -2.24 -4.96 -5.50
CA ARG A 66 -3.40 -5.71 -5.98
C ARG A 66 -3.00 -7.04 -6.61
N VAL A 67 -2.03 -7.03 -7.53
CA VAL A 67 -1.55 -8.26 -8.19
C VAL A 67 -1.04 -9.27 -7.16
N ASN A 68 -0.27 -8.82 -6.16
CA ASN A 68 0.24 -9.73 -5.13
C ASN A 68 -0.89 -10.29 -4.24
N ILE A 69 -1.91 -9.49 -3.91
CA ILE A 69 -3.08 -9.95 -3.13
C ILE A 69 -3.88 -10.99 -3.93
N GLU A 70 -4.12 -10.74 -5.22
CA GLU A 70 -4.81 -11.68 -6.10
C GLU A 70 -4.06 -13.02 -6.17
N THR A 71 -2.72 -13.00 -6.24
CA THR A 71 -1.90 -14.22 -6.19
C THR A 71 -2.00 -14.94 -4.85
N VAL A 72 -1.97 -14.22 -3.73
CA VAL A 72 -2.17 -14.82 -2.39
C VAL A 72 -3.54 -15.50 -2.30
N TRP A 73 -4.59 -14.87 -2.81
CA TRP A 73 -5.94 -15.45 -2.79
C TRP A 73 -6.08 -16.68 -3.68
N ALA A 74 -5.44 -16.70 -4.85
CA ALA A 74 -5.39 -17.88 -5.71
C ALA A 74 -4.70 -19.04 -4.99
N LEU A 75 -3.49 -18.81 -4.45
CA LEU A 75 -2.72 -19.83 -3.71
C LEU A 75 -3.46 -20.32 -2.45
N ALA A 76 -4.11 -19.41 -1.71
CA ALA A 76 -4.90 -19.79 -0.54
C ALA A 76 -6.12 -20.65 -0.91
N THR A 77 -6.72 -20.41 -2.09
CA THR A 77 -7.83 -21.23 -2.60
C THR A 77 -7.36 -22.63 -2.99
N ASP A 78 -6.19 -22.75 -3.62
CA ASP A 78 -5.58 -24.05 -3.92
C ASP A 78 -5.25 -24.82 -2.63
N LEU A 79 -4.73 -24.14 -1.61
CA LEU A 79 -4.45 -24.74 -0.31
C LEU A 79 -5.73 -25.20 0.41
N GLU A 80 -6.79 -24.40 0.32
CA GLU A 80 -8.12 -24.73 0.86
C GLU A 80 -8.67 -26.01 0.22
N ALA A 81 -8.54 -26.16 -1.11
CA ALA A 81 -8.96 -27.36 -1.83
C ALA A 81 -8.18 -28.61 -1.40
N LEU A 82 -6.87 -28.49 -1.13
CA LEU A 82 -6.03 -29.58 -0.61
C LEU A 82 -6.40 -29.98 0.82
N ILE A 83 -6.81 -29.03 1.65
CA ILE A 83 -7.33 -29.34 2.99
C ILE A 83 -8.66 -30.08 2.89
N GLN A 84 -9.56 -29.62 2.03
CA GLN A 84 -10.89 -30.22 1.86
C GLN A 84 -10.84 -31.63 1.27
N SER A 85 -9.86 -31.94 0.42
CA SER A 85 -9.66 -33.28 -0.13
C SER A 85 -9.08 -34.29 0.88
N GLY A 86 -8.69 -33.83 2.07
CA GLY A 86 -8.03 -34.66 3.08
C GLY A 86 -6.56 -34.96 2.78
N ALA A 87 -6.00 -34.43 1.68
CA ALA A 87 -4.58 -34.57 1.35
C ALA A 87 -3.67 -33.80 2.32
N VAL A 88 -4.21 -32.77 2.97
CA VAL A 88 -3.51 -31.92 3.94
C VAL A 88 -4.35 -31.79 5.21
N ASN A 89 -3.77 -32.12 6.37
CA ASN A 89 -4.44 -31.92 7.66
C ASN A 89 -3.50 -31.25 8.67
N SER A 90 -3.16 -30.01 8.38
CA SER A 90 -2.22 -29.19 9.15
C SER A 90 -2.94 -27.94 9.69
N ASN A 91 -2.77 -27.66 10.99
CA ASN A 91 -3.28 -26.43 11.60
C ASN A 91 -2.64 -25.18 10.98
N ASN A 92 -1.41 -25.30 10.48
CA ASN A 92 -0.72 -24.19 9.84
C ASN A 92 -1.37 -23.83 8.50
N ALA A 93 -1.69 -24.84 7.68
CA ALA A 93 -2.38 -24.64 6.42
C ALA A 93 -3.74 -23.95 6.62
N ARG A 94 -4.51 -24.35 7.66
CA ARG A 94 -5.78 -23.70 8.02
C ARG A 94 -5.61 -22.24 8.42
N ASN A 95 -4.57 -21.91 9.19
CA ASN A 95 -4.27 -20.53 9.58
C ASN A 95 -3.89 -19.65 8.38
N ILE A 96 -3.15 -20.21 7.41
CA ILE A 96 -2.77 -19.51 6.19
C ILE A 96 -4.00 -19.24 5.31
N VAL A 97 -4.91 -20.19 5.18
CA VAL A 97 -6.19 -19.98 4.47
C VAL A 97 -7.05 -18.91 5.15
N ALA A 98 -6.99 -18.80 6.48
CA ALA A 98 -7.73 -17.77 7.23
C ALA A 98 -7.38 -16.33 6.80
N VAL A 99 -6.20 -16.11 6.20
CA VAL A 99 -5.80 -14.82 5.62
C VAL A 99 -6.80 -14.34 4.55
N LYS A 100 -7.41 -15.25 3.79
CA LYS A 100 -8.45 -14.95 2.79
C LYS A 100 -9.68 -14.28 3.39
N TYR A 101 -10.03 -14.62 4.63
CA TYR A 101 -11.18 -14.07 5.35
C TYR A 101 -10.83 -12.87 6.24
N SER A 102 -9.59 -12.42 6.20
CA SER A 102 -9.15 -11.24 6.96
C SER A 102 -9.87 -10.00 6.44
N ASN A 103 -10.35 -9.15 7.35
CA ASN A 103 -11.09 -7.95 7.00
C ASN A 103 -10.16 -6.91 6.34
N PRO A 104 -10.33 -6.58 5.04
CA PRO A 104 -9.45 -5.66 4.33
C PRO A 104 -9.82 -4.18 4.58
N LEU A 105 -10.84 -3.88 5.40
CA LEU A 105 -11.37 -2.53 5.61
C LEU A 105 -10.29 -1.54 6.06
N LEU A 106 -9.39 -1.96 6.95
CA LEU A 106 -8.33 -1.09 7.43
C LEU A 106 -7.43 -0.64 6.27
N TYR A 107 -7.09 -1.56 5.35
CA TYR A 107 -6.29 -1.25 4.17
C TYR A 107 -7.00 -0.30 3.21
N TYR A 108 -8.28 -0.54 2.94
CA TYR A 108 -9.08 0.33 2.09
C TYR A 108 -9.31 1.73 2.66
N LEU A 109 -9.11 1.92 3.97
CA LEU A 109 -9.28 3.21 4.61
C LEU A 109 -7.94 3.95 4.76
N THR A 110 -6.89 3.26 5.18
CA THR A 110 -5.57 3.87 5.40
C THR A 110 -4.90 4.27 4.09
N PHE A 111 -5.07 3.49 3.03
CA PHE A 111 -4.42 3.75 1.74
C PHE A 111 -4.90 5.07 1.10
N PRO A 112 -6.20 5.25 0.78
CA PRO A 112 -6.69 6.53 0.25
C PRO A 112 -6.60 7.66 1.27
N GLY A 113 -6.80 7.37 2.57
CA GLY A 113 -6.72 8.38 3.63
C GLY A 113 -5.33 9.04 3.70
N THR A 114 -4.26 8.25 3.62
CA THR A 114 -2.89 8.77 3.62
C THR A 114 -2.60 9.54 2.34
N TYR A 115 -2.98 9.00 1.18
CA TYR A 115 -2.80 9.69 -0.10
C TYR A 115 -3.47 11.08 -0.10
N LEU A 116 -4.73 11.16 0.32
CA LEU A 116 -5.46 12.42 0.43
C LEU A 116 -4.80 13.37 1.42
N SER A 117 -4.32 12.85 2.56
CA SER A 117 -3.64 13.65 3.58
C SER A 117 -2.34 14.27 3.05
N VAL A 118 -1.54 13.50 2.29
CA VAL A 118 -0.28 13.99 1.70
C VAL A 118 -0.55 15.05 0.63
N CYS A 119 -1.50 14.80 -0.28
CA CYS A 119 -1.88 15.76 -1.31
C CYS A 119 -2.44 17.05 -0.69
N ALA A 120 -3.34 16.93 0.29
CA ALA A 120 -3.93 18.07 0.98
C ALA A 120 -2.87 18.88 1.74
N TYR A 121 -1.92 18.22 2.41
CA TYR A 121 -0.85 18.90 3.14
C TYR A 121 0.09 19.65 2.19
N LEU A 122 0.46 19.06 1.05
CA LEU A 122 1.30 19.71 0.06
C LEU A 122 0.62 20.96 -0.53
N ILE A 123 -0.68 20.87 -0.82
CA ILE A 123 -1.49 22.02 -1.27
C ILE A 123 -1.58 23.08 -0.16
N TYR A 124 -1.81 22.67 1.09
CA TYR A 124 -1.87 23.56 2.25
C TYR A 124 -0.57 24.35 2.43
N CYS A 125 0.59 23.71 2.38
CA CYS A 125 1.89 24.38 2.48
C CYS A 125 2.09 25.44 1.39
N TYR A 126 1.63 25.17 0.17
CA TYR A 126 1.67 26.14 -0.92
C TYR A 126 0.73 27.34 -0.67
N CYS A 127 -0.50 27.09 -0.23
CA CYS A 127 -1.48 28.15 0.03
C CYS A 127 -1.09 29.03 1.22
N LYS A 128 -0.56 28.44 2.30
CA LYS A 128 -0.13 29.15 3.50
C LYS A 128 0.90 30.24 3.19
N ASP A 129 1.98 29.88 2.50
CA ASP A 129 3.08 30.80 2.22
C ASP A 129 2.71 31.87 1.18
N ARG A 130 1.69 31.62 0.35
CA ARG A 130 1.12 32.61 -0.57
C ARG A 130 0.18 33.58 0.15
N GLY A 131 -0.58 33.11 1.13
CA GLY A 131 -1.43 33.94 1.98
C GLY A 131 -0.61 34.90 2.85
N ASP A 132 0.52 34.45 3.38
CA ASP A 132 1.43 35.28 4.19
C ASP A 132 2.12 36.40 3.38
N LYS A 133 2.25 36.27 2.05
CA LYS A 133 2.81 37.33 1.19
C LYS A 133 1.80 38.40 0.79
N SER A 134 0.51 38.18 1.05
CA SER A 134 -0.57 39.11 0.70
C SER A 134 -1.04 39.97 1.89
N ARG A 135 -0.43 39.79 3.06
CA ARG A 135 -0.57 40.63 4.26
C ARG A 135 0.70 41.43 4.48
#